data_AF-A0A1T4PYU9-F1
#
_entry.id   AF-A0A1T4PYU9-F1
#
_cell.length_a   1.000
_cell.length_b   1.000
_cell.length_c   1.000
_cell.angle_alpha   90.00
_cell.angle_beta   90.00
_cell.angle_gamma   90.00
#
_symmetry.space_group_name_H-M   'P 1'
#
loop_
_entity.id
_entity.type
_entity.pdbx_description
1 polymer ?
#
loop_
_entity_poly.entity_id
_entity_poly.type
_entity_poly.pdbx_seq_one_letter_code
_entity_poly.pdbx_strand_id
1 'polypeptide(L)'
;MSPGIMPGLCAGGRSKPRRRRLQKGQSLTEVAVMGAVLVPLFLLVPVLAKYVHLQHKGEQMARAAAWEATVHKDYGVPQRAQMQQQLLIRHFAPAEEPINSRPTAPPANSPLPDVFLNTFSNQPLLRRADVRLQPYGNTGAPGVMDDVFEMLEKAPGEFPPNSNGLIRTRIQLNPQNLRTSDGRPAAYLAPFDNINLQMQSHQVLLTDPWNAAGGGKGRSPHERSVLAQVRSLVPTSYLDGKLPEVNIPDVIPVLGVLDELDIGHIEPDVVPKNRLERYAPRP
;
A
#
# COMPACT_ATOMS: atom_id res chain seq x y z
N MET A 1 1.35 -119.32 -33.35
CA MET A 1 1.33 -118.39 -32.19
C MET A 1 1.75 -117.01 -32.69
N SER A 2 0.90 -116.02 -32.42
CA SER A 2 1.04 -114.60 -32.76
C SER A 2 1.96 -113.89 -31.72
N PRO A 3 2.12 -112.55 -31.71
CA PRO A 3 3.16 -111.78 -32.38
C PRO A 3 4.03 -110.95 -31.39
N GLY A 4 5.05 -110.23 -31.89
CA GLY A 4 5.87 -109.32 -31.08
C GLY A 4 6.28 -108.06 -31.83
N ILE A 5 5.34 -107.11 -31.94
CA ILE A 5 5.57 -105.72 -32.37
C ILE A 5 6.16 -104.94 -31.19
N MET A 6 7.23 -104.17 -31.40
CA MET A 6 7.51 -102.99 -30.57
C MET A 6 7.95 -101.79 -31.44
N PRO A 7 7.44 -100.57 -31.14
CA PRO A 7 7.56 -99.39 -31.98
C PRO A 7 8.64 -98.41 -31.50
N GLY A 8 8.92 -97.41 -32.35
CA GLY A 8 9.93 -96.38 -32.14
C GLY A 8 9.65 -95.40 -31.00
N LEU A 9 10.69 -94.63 -30.68
CA LEU A 9 10.62 -93.49 -29.78
C LEU A 9 11.35 -92.28 -30.40
N CYS A 10 10.63 -91.52 -31.22
CA CYS A 10 10.95 -90.12 -31.50
C CYS A 10 10.16 -89.27 -30.51
N ALA A 11 10.76 -88.90 -29.38
CA ALA A 11 10.15 -87.94 -28.45
C ALA A 11 10.61 -86.52 -28.81
N GLY A 12 9.80 -85.84 -29.63
CA GLY A 12 9.99 -84.45 -30.01
C GLY A 12 9.93 -83.51 -28.80
N GLY A 13 10.91 -82.60 -28.74
CA GLY A 13 10.93 -81.51 -27.77
C GLY A 13 9.72 -80.58 -27.97
N ARG A 14 8.85 -80.53 -26.96
CA ARG A 14 7.76 -79.55 -26.88
C ARG A 14 8.35 -78.17 -26.55
N SER A 15 8.51 -77.34 -27.57
CA SER A 15 8.72 -75.90 -27.42
C SER A 15 7.46 -75.26 -26.82
N LYS A 16 7.56 -74.77 -25.58
CA LYS A 16 6.49 -73.96 -24.96
C LYS A 16 6.33 -72.67 -25.78
N PRO A 17 5.11 -72.30 -26.23
CA PRO A 17 4.91 -71.04 -26.92
C PRO A 17 5.17 -69.88 -25.94
N ARG A 18 6.25 -69.12 -26.20
CA ARG A 18 6.48 -67.82 -25.56
C ARG A 18 5.31 -66.91 -25.94
N ARG A 19 4.37 -66.70 -25.01
CA ARG A 19 3.38 -65.63 -25.14
C ARG A 19 4.13 -64.31 -25.23
N ARG A 20 4.19 -63.73 -26.44
CA ARG A 20 4.57 -62.33 -26.62
C ARG A 20 3.50 -61.49 -25.93
N ARG A 21 3.81 -60.99 -24.73
CA ARG A 21 3.04 -59.91 -24.13
C ARG A 21 3.22 -58.71 -25.06
N LEU A 22 2.19 -58.41 -25.83
CA LEU A 22 2.07 -57.12 -26.51
C LEU A 22 2.03 -56.06 -25.41
N GLN A 23 3.18 -55.43 -25.14
CA GLN A 23 3.23 -54.19 -24.36
C GLN A 23 2.46 -53.13 -25.15
N LYS A 24 1.18 -52.99 -24.84
CA LYS A 24 0.31 -51.99 -25.45
C LYS A 24 0.52 -50.68 -24.70
N GLY A 25 1.18 -49.69 -25.32
CA GLY A 25 1.03 -48.24 -25.12
C GLY A 25 1.00 -47.63 -23.70
N GLN A 26 1.20 -48.41 -22.65
CA GLN A 26 0.90 -48.02 -21.26
C GLN A 26 1.77 -46.87 -20.78
N SER A 27 3.03 -46.82 -21.22
CA SER A 27 3.95 -45.74 -20.88
C SER A 27 3.51 -44.39 -21.46
N LEU A 28 2.96 -44.38 -22.67
CA LEU A 28 2.50 -43.14 -23.31
C LEU A 28 1.23 -42.60 -22.63
N THR A 29 0.35 -43.49 -22.18
CA THR A 29 -0.83 -43.10 -21.39
C THR A 29 -0.45 -42.61 -19.99
N GLU A 30 0.51 -43.24 -19.30
CA GLU A 30 0.98 -42.78 -17.99
C GLU A 30 1.66 -41.40 -18.08
N VAL A 31 2.52 -41.18 -19.07
CA VAL A 31 3.17 -39.88 -19.28
C VAL A 31 2.15 -38.81 -19.67
N ALA A 32 1.14 -39.14 -20.49
CA ALA A 32 0.08 -38.20 -20.84
C ALA A 32 -0.75 -37.79 -19.60
N VAL A 33 -1.08 -38.75 -18.74
CA VAL A 33 -1.78 -38.48 -17.47
C VAL A 33 -0.91 -37.65 -16.53
N MET A 34 0.38 -37.98 -16.39
CA MET A 34 1.32 -37.16 -15.62
C MET A 34 1.42 -35.74 -16.18
N GLY A 35 1.53 -35.58 -17.49
CA GLY A 35 1.59 -34.27 -18.16
C GLY A 35 0.31 -33.46 -17.93
N ALA A 36 -0.85 -34.10 -17.99
CA ALA A 36 -2.13 -33.45 -17.74
C ALA A 36 -2.26 -32.91 -16.30
N VAL A 37 -1.50 -33.45 -15.33
CA VAL A 37 -1.48 -32.96 -13.95
C VAL A 37 -0.31 -32.01 -13.69
N LEU A 38 0.90 -32.37 -14.13
CA LEU A 38 2.11 -31.62 -13.84
C LEU A 38 2.17 -30.30 -14.61
N VAL A 39 1.73 -30.25 -15.87
CA VAL A 39 1.80 -29.01 -16.67
C VAL A 39 0.93 -27.91 -16.07
N PRO A 40 -0.35 -28.12 -15.75
CA PRO A 40 -1.16 -27.11 -15.06
C PRO A 40 -0.55 -26.69 -13.72
N LEU A 41 -0.03 -27.65 -12.93
CA LEU A 41 0.58 -27.35 -11.64
C LEU A 41 1.81 -26.44 -11.78
N PHE A 42 2.69 -26.72 -12.74
CA PHE A 42 3.86 -25.88 -13.00
C PHE A 42 3.49 -24.50 -13.53
N LEU A 43 2.41 -24.38 -14.32
CA LEU A 43 1.92 -23.07 -14.79
C LEU A 43 1.28 -22.24 -13.68
N LEU A 44 0.73 -22.86 -12.64
CA LEU A 44 0.14 -22.14 -11.50
C LEU A 44 1.18 -21.47 -10.61
N VAL A 45 2.39 -22.03 -10.49
CA VAL A 45 3.46 -21.46 -9.64
C VAL A 45 3.82 -20.01 -10.03
N PRO A 46 4.16 -19.67 -11.29
CA PRO A 46 4.44 -18.29 -11.68
C PRO A 46 3.20 -17.40 -11.64
N VAL A 47 1.99 -17.95 -11.84
CA VAL A 47 0.74 -17.18 -11.70
C VAL A 47 0.53 -16.75 -10.24
N LEU A 48 0.78 -17.64 -9.28
CA LEU A 48 0.73 -17.31 -7.86
C LEU A 48 1.75 -16.21 -7.51
N ALA A 49 2.97 -16.31 -8.02
CA ALA A 49 3.99 -15.28 -7.81
C ALA A 49 3.53 -13.90 -8.34
N LYS A 50 2.85 -13.87 -9.49
CA LYS A 50 2.26 -12.63 -10.05
C LYS A 50 1.17 -12.06 -9.14
N TYR A 51 0.32 -12.90 -8.54
CA TYR A 51 -0.68 -12.43 -7.57
C TYR A 51 -0.03 -11.89 -6.29
N VAL A 52 0.99 -12.57 -5.76
CA VAL A 52 1.74 -12.08 -4.60
C VAL A 52 2.39 -10.73 -4.91
N HIS A 53 2.96 -10.56 -6.10
CA HIS A 53 3.50 -9.28 -6.54
C HIS A 53 2.43 -8.17 -6.59
N LEU A 54 1.23 -8.48 -7.11
CA LEU A 54 0.10 -7.56 -7.12
C LEU A 54 -0.33 -7.14 -5.72
N GLN A 55 -0.37 -8.08 -4.78
CA GLN A 55 -0.70 -7.78 -3.39
C GLN A 55 0.30 -6.79 -2.77
N HIS A 56 1.61 -7.03 -2.94
CA HIS A 56 2.65 -6.12 -2.45
C HIS A 56 2.54 -4.73 -3.06
N LYS A 57 2.29 -4.63 -4.37
CA LYS A 57 2.05 -3.32 -5.02
C LYS A 57 0.80 -2.63 -4.46
N GLY A 58 -0.29 -3.38 -4.24
CA GLY A 58 -1.50 -2.88 -3.58
C GLY A 58 -1.23 -2.31 -2.19
N GLU A 59 -0.41 -2.99 -1.38
CA GLU A 59 -0.01 -2.53 -0.04
C GLU A 59 0.85 -1.27 -0.10
N GLN A 60 1.83 -1.21 -1.02
CA GLN A 60 2.65 -0.02 -1.25
C GLN A 60 1.80 1.18 -1.70
N MET A 61 0.80 0.94 -2.55
CA MET A 61 -0.14 1.97 -2.98
C MET A 61 -1.03 2.45 -1.82
N ALA A 62 -1.53 1.52 -1.00
CA ALA A 62 -2.36 1.86 0.16
C ALA A 62 -1.60 2.73 1.16
N ARG A 63 -0.33 2.38 1.42
CA ARG A 63 0.58 3.17 2.26
C ARG A 63 0.84 4.56 1.68
N ALA A 64 1.16 4.64 0.39
CA ALA A 64 1.40 5.92 -0.27
C ALA A 64 0.13 6.80 -0.27
N ALA A 65 -1.05 6.21 -0.52
CA ALA A 65 -2.33 6.93 -0.44
C ALA A 65 -2.59 7.47 0.98
N ALA A 66 -2.28 6.69 2.01
CA ALA A 66 -2.44 7.12 3.39
C ALA A 66 -1.50 8.29 3.72
N TRP A 67 -0.24 8.20 3.28
CA TRP A 67 0.74 9.28 3.41
C TRP A 67 0.31 10.56 2.69
N GLU A 68 -0.14 10.45 1.45
CA GLU A 68 -0.59 11.62 0.67
C GLU A 68 -1.80 12.32 1.32
N ALA A 69 -2.63 11.57 2.04
CA ALA A 69 -3.71 12.13 2.82
C ALA A 69 -3.21 12.82 4.11
N THR A 70 -2.08 12.41 4.69
CA THR A 70 -1.52 13.07 5.89
C THR A 70 -0.87 14.41 5.59
N VAL A 71 -0.27 14.54 4.40
CA VAL A 71 0.45 15.76 3.98
C VAL A 71 -0.45 16.73 3.22
N HIS A 72 -1.74 16.41 3.08
CA HIS A 72 -2.67 17.28 2.38
C HIS A 72 -2.91 18.57 3.16
N LYS A 73 -3.17 19.65 2.42
CA LYS A 73 -3.49 20.94 3.03
C LYS A 73 -4.75 20.81 3.88
N ASP A 74 -4.76 21.54 4.98
CA ASP A 74 -5.90 21.63 5.91
C ASP A 74 -6.36 20.26 6.44
N TYR A 75 -5.45 19.28 6.45
CA TYR A 75 -5.70 17.90 6.91
C TYR A 75 -6.86 17.20 6.17
N GLY A 76 -7.20 17.69 4.97
CA GLY A 76 -8.24 17.13 4.12
C GLY A 76 -7.81 15.86 3.41
N VAL A 77 -8.74 15.18 2.73
CA VAL A 77 -8.42 14.02 1.89
C VAL A 77 -8.27 14.45 0.42
N PRO A 78 -7.23 13.99 -0.29
CA PRO A 78 -6.99 14.38 -1.67
C PRO A 78 -8.08 13.85 -2.60
N GLN A 79 -8.29 14.52 -3.74
CA GLN A 79 -9.27 14.08 -4.72
C GLN A 79 -8.94 12.69 -5.26
N ARG A 80 -9.85 11.74 -5.01
CA ARG A 80 -9.68 10.31 -5.29
C ARG A 80 -9.25 9.98 -6.72
N ALA A 81 -9.89 10.60 -7.72
CA ALA A 81 -9.61 10.29 -9.13
C ALA A 81 -8.19 10.70 -9.53
N GLN A 82 -7.76 11.90 -9.12
CA GLN A 82 -6.41 12.40 -9.37
C GLN A 82 -5.37 11.55 -8.61
N MET A 83 -5.65 11.26 -7.34
CA MET A 83 -4.75 10.46 -6.49
C MET A 83 -4.59 9.03 -7.02
N GLN A 84 -5.68 8.38 -7.45
CA GLN A 84 -5.61 7.06 -8.05
C GLN A 84 -4.71 7.04 -9.29
N GLN A 85 -4.82 8.06 -10.16
CA GLN A 85 -3.96 8.17 -11.34
C GLN A 85 -2.49 8.36 -10.97
N GLN A 86 -2.19 9.23 -9.99
CA GLN A 86 -0.83 9.44 -9.51
C GLN A 86 -0.23 8.17 -8.90
N LEU A 87 -0.98 7.44 -8.08
CA LEU A 87 -0.53 6.18 -7.50
C LEU A 87 -0.29 5.11 -8.56
N LEU A 88 -1.16 5.02 -9.56
CA LEU A 88 -0.98 4.09 -10.68
C LEU A 88 0.31 4.35 -11.44
N ILE A 89 0.62 5.62 -11.72
CA ILE A 89 1.84 5.99 -12.44
C ILE A 89 3.06 5.77 -11.54
N ARG A 90 3.02 6.12 -10.26
CA ARG A 90 4.18 5.94 -9.36
C ARG A 90 4.53 4.47 -9.10
N HIS A 91 3.54 3.58 -9.02
CA HIS A 91 3.76 2.20 -8.57
C HIS A 91 3.76 1.18 -9.71
N PHE A 92 3.26 1.55 -10.90
CA PHE A 92 3.21 0.69 -12.07
C PHE A 92 3.87 1.27 -13.33
N ALA A 93 4.47 2.46 -13.30
CA ALA A 93 5.29 2.91 -14.42
C ALA A 93 6.55 2.03 -14.58
N PRO A 94 7.11 1.94 -15.81
CA PRO A 94 8.42 1.36 -16.04
C PRO A 94 9.51 2.12 -15.27
N ALA A 95 10.59 1.43 -14.92
CA ALA A 95 11.69 2.02 -14.15
C ALA A 95 12.38 3.22 -14.84
N GLU A 96 12.28 3.30 -16.17
CA GLU A 96 12.90 4.36 -16.98
C GLU A 96 11.99 5.58 -17.17
N GLU A 97 10.72 5.51 -16.76
CA GLU A 97 9.78 6.62 -16.95
C GLU A 97 10.05 7.74 -15.92
N PRO A 98 10.21 9.01 -16.35
CA PRO A 98 10.45 10.10 -15.42
C PRO A 98 9.26 10.34 -14.50
N ILE A 99 9.53 10.60 -13.22
CA ILE A 99 8.49 10.90 -12.23
C ILE A 99 7.94 12.31 -12.48
N ASN A 100 6.73 12.36 -13.02
CA ASN A 100 6.01 13.61 -13.25
C ASN A 100 4.98 13.86 -12.14
N SER A 101 4.92 15.10 -11.64
CA SER A 101 3.92 15.52 -10.65
C SER A 101 2.53 15.72 -11.25
N ARG A 102 2.46 15.96 -12.57
CA ARG A 102 1.23 16.13 -13.36
C ARG A 102 1.22 15.18 -14.56
N PRO A 103 1.16 13.87 -14.32
CA PRO A 103 1.20 12.91 -15.41
C PRO A 103 -0.11 12.91 -16.17
N THR A 104 -0.05 12.96 -17.51
CA THR A 104 -1.21 12.71 -18.35
C THR A 104 -1.52 11.22 -18.30
N ALA A 105 -2.70 10.85 -17.82
CA ALA A 105 -3.06 9.44 -17.67
C ALA A 105 -3.53 8.84 -19.02
N PRO A 106 -2.93 7.73 -19.48
CA PRO A 106 -3.49 6.89 -20.53
C PRO A 106 -4.94 6.44 -20.25
N PRO A 107 -5.69 6.01 -21.29
CA PRO A 107 -7.06 5.56 -21.15
C PRO A 107 -7.24 4.47 -20.09
N ALA A 108 -8.37 4.47 -19.38
CA ALA A 108 -8.63 3.54 -18.28
C ALA A 108 -8.54 2.05 -18.69
N ASN A 109 -8.85 1.73 -19.94
CA ASN A 109 -8.82 0.35 -20.45
C ASN A 109 -7.43 -0.11 -20.92
N SER A 110 -6.42 0.76 -20.86
CA SER A 110 -5.05 0.40 -21.23
C SER A 110 -4.45 -0.58 -20.21
N PRO A 111 -3.65 -1.55 -20.68
CA PRO A 111 -2.89 -2.43 -19.79
C PRO A 111 -1.86 -1.62 -19.00
N LEU A 112 -1.47 -2.14 -17.83
CA LEU A 112 -0.34 -1.59 -17.11
C LEU A 112 0.96 -1.99 -17.85
N PRO A 113 1.98 -1.11 -17.92
CA PRO A 113 3.15 -1.31 -18.77
C PRO A 113 4.15 -2.35 -18.24
N ASP A 114 3.83 -3.06 -17.17
CA ASP A 114 4.68 -4.06 -16.53
C ASP A 114 4.46 -5.44 -17.16
N VAL A 115 5.51 -6.01 -17.75
CA VAL A 115 5.48 -7.34 -18.41
C VAL A 115 5.11 -8.45 -17.42
N PHE A 116 5.42 -8.30 -16.13
CA PHE A 116 5.01 -9.26 -15.11
C PHE A 116 3.49 -9.29 -14.91
N LEU A 117 2.78 -8.24 -15.32
CA LEU A 117 1.33 -8.14 -15.27
C LEU A 117 0.65 -8.66 -16.53
N ASN A 118 1.34 -9.48 -17.33
CA ASN A 118 0.71 -10.28 -18.37
C ASN A 118 0.54 -11.73 -17.89
N THR A 119 -0.44 -12.45 -18.40
CA THR A 119 -0.63 -13.90 -18.22
C THR A 119 0.46 -14.68 -18.98
N PHE A 120 0.50 -16.00 -18.82
CA PHE A 120 1.37 -16.89 -19.62
C PHE A 120 1.08 -16.83 -21.12
N SER A 121 -0.10 -16.36 -21.52
CA SER A 121 -0.55 -16.20 -22.91
C SER A 121 -0.38 -14.78 -23.43
N ASN A 122 0.37 -13.94 -22.71
CA ASN A 122 0.61 -12.53 -23.01
C ASN A 122 -0.67 -11.66 -23.05
N GLN A 123 -1.72 -12.06 -22.33
CA GLN A 123 -2.90 -11.24 -22.10
C GLN A 123 -2.69 -10.37 -20.85
N PRO A 124 -3.18 -9.13 -20.79
CA PRO A 124 -3.00 -8.30 -19.60
C PRO A 124 -3.78 -8.87 -18.41
N LEU A 125 -3.06 -9.16 -17.32
CA LEU A 125 -3.61 -9.60 -16.04
C LEU A 125 -4.25 -8.45 -15.27
N LEU A 126 -3.76 -7.22 -15.46
CA LEU A 126 -4.29 -6.05 -14.77
C LEU A 126 -4.31 -4.84 -15.69
N ARG A 127 -5.47 -4.19 -15.79
CA ARG A 127 -5.66 -2.92 -16.49
C ARG A 127 -5.81 -1.78 -15.50
N ARG A 128 -5.67 -0.54 -15.96
CA ARG A 128 -5.81 0.64 -15.10
C ARG A 128 -7.20 0.75 -14.47
N ALA A 129 -8.25 0.37 -15.20
CA ALA A 129 -9.64 0.36 -14.72
C ALA A 129 -9.90 -0.67 -13.60
N ASP A 130 -9.04 -1.70 -13.51
CA ASP A 130 -9.17 -2.79 -12.54
C ASP A 130 -8.60 -2.42 -11.17
N VAL A 131 -7.84 -1.32 -11.10
CA VAL A 131 -7.30 -0.76 -9.87
C VAL A 131 -8.19 0.38 -9.42
N ARG A 132 -8.70 0.29 -8.19
CA ARG A 132 -9.59 1.29 -7.62
C ARG A 132 -9.13 1.71 -6.23
N LEU A 133 -8.94 3.02 -6.05
CA LEU A 133 -8.87 3.63 -4.73
C LEU A 133 -10.31 3.79 -4.23
N GLN A 134 -10.61 3.15 -3.10
CA GLN A 134 -11.88 3.37 -2.41
C GLN A 134 -11.88 4.74 -1.71
N PRO A 135 -13.06 5.30 -1.41
CA PRO A 135 -13.14 6.55 -0.65
C PRO A 135 -12.32 6.45 0.63
N TYR A 136 -11.62 7.53 0.97
CA TYR A 136 -10.95 7.66 2.25
C TYR A 136 -11.99 7.57 3.36
N GLY A 137 -11.78 6.67 4.31
CA GLY A 137 -12.48 6.75 5.59
C GLY A 137 -11.77 7.79 6.43
N ASN A 138 -12.47 8.86 6.77
CA ASN A 138 -12.05 9.78 7.82
C ASN A 138 -13.17 9.81 8.86
N THR A 139 -13.01 9.02 9.92
CA THR A 139 -14.00 8.85 10.99
C THR A 139 -13.28 8.86 12.32
N GLY A 140 -13.94 9.29 13.39
CA GLY A 140 -13.45 9.10 14.77
C GLY A 140 -13.05 7.65 15.04
N ALA A 141 -12.04 7.47 15.88
CA ALA A 141 -11.52 6.15 16.22
C ALA A 141 -12.58 5.35 17.01
N PRO A 142 -13.07 4.20 16.53
CA PRO A 142 -14.07 3.45 17.28
C PRO A 142 -13.45 2.73 18.49
N GLY A 143 -14.10 2.83 19.66
CA GLY A 143 -13.76 2.09 20.89
C GLY A 143 -13.25 2.99 22.01
N VAL A 144 -12.59 2.39 23.02
CA VAL A 144 -12.04 3.04 24.25
C VAL A 144 -11.19 4.29 24.03
N MET A 145 -10.75 4.56 22.79
CA MET A 145 -10.09 5.81 22.45
C MET A 145 -11.05 6.99 22.40
N ASP A 146 -12.32 6.81 22.00
CA ASP A 146 -13.33 7.87 21.97
C ASP A 146 -13.49 8.53 23.36
N ASP A 147 -13.50 7.72 24.43
CA ASP A 147 -13.56 8.22 25.80
C ASP A 147 -12.32 9.05 26.19
N VAL A 148 -11.13 8.68 25.68
CA VAL A 148 -9.88 9.42 25.91
C VAL A 148 -9.88 10.74 25.13
N PHE A 149 -10.36 10.71 23.89
CA PHE A 149 -10.53 11.91 23.06
C PHE A 149 -11.56 12.87 23.67
N GLU A 150 -12.71 12.36 24.14
CA GLU A 150 -13.75 13.17 24.79
C GLU A 150 -13.26 13.81 26.10
N MET A 151 -12.41 13.10 26.87
CA MET A 151 -11.78 13.67 28.07
C MET A 151 -10.78 14.78 27.72
N LEU A 152 -10.09 14.66 26.59
CA LEU A 152 -9.05 15.60 26.15
C LEU A 152 -9.65 16.83 25.44
N GLU A 153 -10.77 16.68 24.73
CA GLU A 153 -11.59 17.78 24.19
C GLU A 153 -12.17 18.69 25.28
N LYS A 154 -12.32 18.19 26.52
CA LYS A 154 -12.80 18.96 27.68
C LYS A 154 -11.69 19.75 28.39
N ALA A 155 -10.43 19.62 27.97
CA ALA A 155 -9.34 20.46 28.47
C ALA A 155 -9.50 21.91 27.96
N PRO A 156 -9.14 22.94 28.74
CA PRO A 156 -9.25 24.32 28.31
C PRO A 156 -8.32 24.61 27.12
N GLY A 157 -8.92 24.97 25.98
CA GLY A 157 -8.26 25.32 24.71
C GLY A 157 -8.32 24.23 23.65
N GLU A 158 -8.01 24.58 22.40
CA GLU A 158 -8.00 23.66 21.24
C GLU A 158 -6.77 22.72 21.27
N PHE A 159 -6.61 21.99 22.36
CA PHE A 159 -5.53 21.02 22.52
C PHE A 159 -5.86 19.74 21.73
N PRO A 160 -4.93 19.23 20.91
CA PRO A 160 -5.16 18.02 20.11
C PRO A 160 -5.51 16.82 21.02
N PRO A 161 -6.35 15.90 20.52
CA PRO A 161 -6.17 15.35 19.19
C PRO A 161 -7.45 15.41 18.33
N ASN A 162 -7.25 15.49 17.03
CA ASN A 162 -8.33 15.67 16.07
C ASN A 162 -9.29 14.49 16.04
N SER A 163 -10.58 14.74 16.26
CA SER A 163 -11.65 13.75 16.11
C SER A 163 -11.75 13.19 14.68
N ASN A 164 -11.20 13.88 13.66
CA ASN A 164 -11.12 13.43 12.27
C ASN A 164 -9.68 13.10 11.81
N GLY A 165 -8.89 12.45 12.67
CA GLY A 165 -7.48 12.11 12.41
C GLY A 165 -7.20 10.68 11.93
N LEU A 166 -8.20 9.79 11.87
CA LEU A 166 -8.01 8.40 11.48
C LEU A 166 -8.22 8.24 9.98
N ILE A 167 -7.13 8.21 9.21
CA ILE A 167 -7.19 8.00 7.77
C ILE A 167 -7.16 6.51 7.46
N ARG A 168 -8.25 6.00 6.87
CA ARG A 168 -8.33 4.64 6.32
C ARG A 168 -8.31 4.70 4.80
N THR A 169 -7.30 4.06 4.20
CA THR A 169 -7.19 3.88 2.76
C THR A 169 -7.46 2.42 2.41
N ARG A 170 -8.13 2.20 1.27
CA ARG A 170 -8.32 0.87 0.70
C ARG A 170 -8.08 0.88 -0.79
N ILE A 171 -7.17 0.03 -1.24
CA ILE A 171 -6.89 -0.24 -2.64
C ILE A 171 -7.53 -1.56 -3.00
N GLN A 172 -8.30 -1.58 -4.08
CA GLN A 172 -8.90 -2.76 -4.63
C GLN A 172 -8.25 -3.05 -5.99
N LEU A 173 -7.77 -4.27 -6.16
CA LEU A 173 -7.23 -4.79 -7.42
C LEU A 173 -8.13 -5.92 -7.89
N ASN A 174 -8.56 -5.90 -9.15
CA ASN A 174 -9.37 -6.95 -9.75
C ASN A 174 -8.62 -7.59 -10.92
N PRO A 175 -7.67 -8.52 -10.67
CA PRO A 175 -6.99 -9.23 -11.75
C PRO A 175 -7.96 -9.90 -12.71
N GLN A 176 -7.65 -9.81 -14.00
CA GLN A 176 -8.41 -10.46 -15.07
C GLN A 176 -8.26 -11.98 -15.00
N ASN A 177 -9.30 -12.69 -15.45
CA ASN A 177 -9.31 -14.14 -15.56
C ASN A 177 -8.25 -14.67 -16.54
N LEU A 178 -7.77 -15.89 -16.31
CA LEU A 178 -6.73 -16.50 -17.12
C LEU A 178 -7.31 -16.93 -18.47
N ARG A 179 -6.88 -16.23 -19.53
CA ARG A 179 -7.32 -16.48 -20.90
C ARG A 179 -6.17 -17.01 -21.75
N THR A 180 -6.47 -17.76 -22.79
CA THR A 180 -5.50 -18.16 -23.83
C THR A 180 -5.21 -16.96 -24.74
N SER A 181 -4.22 -17.08 -25.64
CA SER A 181 -3.87 -16.03 -26.62
C SER A 181 -5.09 -15.57 -27.43
N ASP A 182 -6.01 -16.49 -27.71
CA ASP A 182 -7.21 -16.27 -28.52
C ASP A 182 -8.37 -15.68 -27.71
N GLY A 183 -8.13 -15.31 -26.44
CA GLY A 183 -9.13 -14.71 -25.54
C GLY A 183 -10.12 -15.70 -24.91
N ARG A 184 -10.05 -16.99 -25.27
CA ARG A 184 -10.86 -18.05 -24.66
C ARG A 184 -10.41 -18.36 -23.22
N PRO A 185 -11.30 -18.87 -22.34
CA PRO A 185 -10.89 -19.35 -21.02
C PRO A 185 -9.81 -20.44 -21.13
N ALA A 186 -8.83 -20.41 -20.23
CA ALA A 186 -7.78 -21.42 -20.16
C ALA A 186 -8.31 -22.70 -19.49
N ALA A 187 -9.16 -23.45 -20.20
CA ALA A 187 -9.86 -24.63 -19.66
C ALA A 187 -8.93 -25.71 -19.05
N TYR A 188 -7.68 -25.78 -19.49
CA TYR A 188 -6.66 -26.68 -18.93
C TYR A 188 -6.17 -26.26 -17.53
N LEU A 189 -6.55 -25.07 -17.05
CA LEU A 189 -6.32 -24.59 -15.69
C LEU A 189 -7.61 -24.59 -14.86
N ALA A 190 -8.71 -25.17 -15.34
CA ALA A 190 -9.94 -25.25 -14.56
C ALA A 190 -9.68 -25.92 -13.18
N PRO A 191 -10.23 -25.38 -12.08
CA PRO A 191 -11.20 -24.27 -11.98
C PRO A 191 -10.56 -22.87 -11.84
N PHE A 192 -9.24 -22.73 -11.96
CA PHE A 192 -8.51 -21.48 -11.72
C PHE A 192 -8.64 -20.45 -12.84
N ASP A 193 -9.29 -20.80 -13.95
CA ASP A 193 -9.46 -19.93 -15.11
C ASP A 193 -10.49 -18.81 -14.90
N ASN A 194 -11.51 -19.01 -14.04
CA ASN A 194 -12.62 -18.07 -13.85
C ASN A 194 -12.91 -17.69 -12.37
N ILE A 195 -11.86 -17.54 -11.55
CA ILE A 195 -12.03 -17.22 -10.13
C ILE A 195 -12.59 -15.81 -9.88
N ASN A 196 -12.45 -14.88 -10.85
CA ASN A 196 -12.79 -13.46 -10.67
C ASN A 196 -12.14 -12.89 -9.40
N LEU A 197 -10.83 -13.08 -9.28
CA LEU A 197 -10.08 -12.73 -8.08
C LEU A 197 -10.25 -11.23 -7.77
N GLN A 198 -10.56 -10.94 -6.51
CA GLN A 198 -10.59 -9.58 -5.97
C GLN A 198 -9.61 -9.51 -4.81
N MET A 199 -8.61 -8.65 -4.94
CA MET A 199 -7.60 -8.42 -3.92
C MET A 199 -7.83 -7.04 -3.30
N GLN A 200 -7.68 -6.95 -1.98
CA GLN A 200 -7.86 -5.71 -1.25
C GLN A 200 -6.66 -5.49 -0.33
N SER A 201 -6.11 -4.28 -0.37
CA SER A 201 -5.06 -3.82 0.53
C SER A 201 -5.60 -2.64 1.33
N HIS A 202 -5.36 -2.62 2.63
CA HIS A 202 -5.81 -1.54 3.51
C HIS A 202 -4.64 -0.96 4.30
N GLN A 203 -4.68 0.35 4.55
CA GLN A 203 -3.81 1.00 5.52
C GLN A 203 -4.67 1.90 6.39
N VAL A 204 -4.37 1.89 7.69
CA VAL A 204 -4.93 2.84 8.65
C VAL A 204 -3.77 3.62 9.23
N LEU A 205 -3.90 4.93 9.27
CA LEU A 205 -2.89 5.82 9.83
C LEU A 205 -3.61 6.87 10.67
N LEU A 206 -3.19 7.00 11.93
CA LEU A 206 -3.60 8.10 12.78
C LEU A 206 -2.66 9.27 12.47
N THR A 207 -3.18 10.30 11.82
CA THR A 207 -2.37 11.36 11.23
C THR A 207 -2.20 12.55 12.16
N ASP A 208 -2.78 12.47 13.36
CA ASP A 208 -2.89 13.64 14.21
C ASP A 208 -2.91 13.34 15.72
N PRO A 209 -1.71 13.20 16.32
CA PRO A 209 -1.63 13.40 17.76
C PRO A 209 -1.02 14.76 18.16
N TRP A 210 -0.22 15.45 17.31
CA TRP A 210 0.53 16.67 17.74
C TRP A 210 1.00 17.63 16.62
N ASN A 211 0.43 17.58 15.40
CA ASN A 211 0.97 18.41 14.30
C ASN A 211 0.37 19.83 14.33
N ALA A 212 1.16 20.84 13.96
CA ALA A 212 0.72 22.24 13.92
C ALA A 212 0.74 22.80 12.49
N ALA A 213 -0.29 23.56 12.12
CA ALA A 213 -0.45 24.16 10.80
C ALA A 213 0.37 25.46 10.63
N GLY A 214 1.66 25.41 10.97
CA GLY A 214 2.57 26.55 10.97
C GLY A 214 2.55 27.37 12.27
N GLY A 215 3.35 28.44 12.33
CA GLY A 215 3.56 29.20 13.57
C GLY A 215 2.40 30.07 14.03
N GLY A 216 1.46 30.43 13.15
CA GLY A 216 0.21 31.11 13.53
C GLY A 216 0.23 32.63 13.52
N LYS A 217 1.34 33.28 13.15
CA LYS A 217 1.37 34.73 12.89
C LYS A 217 1.15 35.01 11.40
N GLY A 218 0.02 35.63 11.04
CA GLY A 218 -0.31 35.98 9.66
C GLY A 218 -1.70 36.63 9.51
N ARG A 219 -2.08 37.02 8.29
CA ARG A 219 -3.40 37.64 8.00
C ARG A 219 -4.59 36.71 8.24
N SER A 220 -4.36 35.40 8.29
CA SER A 220 -5.38 34.37 8.56
C SER A 220 -4.75 33.25 9.38
N PRO A 221 -4.62 33.43 10.71
CA PRO A 221 -4.07 32.41 11.61
C PRO A 221 -4.92 31.14 11.55
N HIS A 222 -4.28 29.98 11.43
CA HIS A 222 -4.99 28.71 11.51
C HIS A 222 -5.25 28.37 12.99
N GLU A 223 -6.47 27.90 13.30
CA GLU A 223 -6.87 27.37 14.61
C GLU A 223 -5.89 26.33 15.16
N ARG A 224 -5.24 25.55 14.29
CA ARG A 224 -4.23 24.55 14.68
C ARG A 224 -2.78 25.01 14.56
N SER A 225 -2.53 26.31 14.58
CA SER A 225 -1.16 26.83 14.57
C SER A 225 -0.44 26.60 15.91
N VAL A 226 0.90 26.64 15.90
CA VAL A 226 1.72 26.53 17.12
C VAL A 226 1.30 27.58 18.14
N LEU A 227 1.05 28.82 17.71
CA LEU A 227 0.58 29.89 18.59
C LEU A 227 -0.76 29.56 19.26
N ALA A 228 -1.73 29.02 18.53
CA ALA A 228 -3.03 28.66 19.08
C ALA A 228 -2.93 27.50 20.10
N GLN A 229 -2.10 26.48 19.79
CA GLN A 229 -1.87 25.34 20.67
C GLN A 229 -1.08 25.70 21.94
N VAL A 230 -0.08 26.59 21.85
CA VAL A 230 0.73 26.99 23.00
C VAL A 230 -0.03 27.98 23.90
N ARG A 231 -0.88 28.84 23.33
CA ARG A 231 -1.69 29.80 24.10
C ARG A 231 -2.57 29.12 25.16
N SER A 232 -3.14 27.95 24.85
CA SER A 232 -3.95 27.21 25.83
C SER A 232 -3.14 26.65 27.00
N LEU A 233 -1.86 26.32 26.78
CA LEU A 233 -0.97 25.71 27.76
C LEU A 233 -0.22 26.74 28.61
N VAL A 234 -0.25 28.00 28.22
CA VAL A 234 0.44 29.10 28.88
C VAL A 234 -0.62 30.07 29.39
N PRO A 235 -1.13 29.89 30.64
CA PRO A 235 -2.19 30.74 31.19
C PRO A 235 -1.84 32.24 31.19
N THR A 236 -0.55 32.57 31.23
CA THR A 236 -0.05 33.94 31.14
C THR A 236 -0.25 34.57 29.76
N SER A 237 -0.46 33.78 28.70
CA SER A 237 -0.76 34.29 27.36
C SER A 237 -2.16 34.91 27.24
N TYR A 238 -3.09 34.59 28.15
CA TYR A 238 -4.37 35.31 28.24
C TYR A 238 -4.23 36.73 28.82
N LEU A 239 -3.06 37.02 29.40
CA LEU A 239 -2.70 38.31 30.00
C LEU A 239 -1.83 39.18 29.07
N ASP A 240 -1.46 38.64 27.90
CA ASP A 240 -0.77 39.32 26.80
C ASP A 240 -1.54 40.61 26.43
N GLY A 241 -0.91 41.77 26.65
CA GLY A 241 -1.50 43.10 26.43
C GLY A 241 -2.56 43.57 27.45
N LYS A 242 -2.83 42.81 28.52
CA LYS A 242 -3.82 43.17 29.58
C LYS A 242 -3.20 43.55 30.92
N LEU A 243 -1.94 43.22 31.15
CA LEU A 243 -1.19 43.71 32.30
C LEU A 243 -0.46 45.01 31.90
N PRO A 244 -0.45 46.05 32.74
CA PRO A 244 0.48 47.16 32.55
C PRO A 244 1.91 46.60 32.58
N GLU A 245 2.79 47.11 31.71
CA GLU A 245 4.24 46.82 31.76
C GLU A 245 4.71 46.89 33.21
N VAL A 246 5.08 45.74 33.77
CA VAL A 246 5.55 45.66 35.15
C VAL A 246 6.99 46.14 35.11
N ASN A 247 7.16 47.45 35.28
CA ASN A 247 8.45 48.09 35.46
C ASN A 247 9.00 47.64 36.82
N ILE A 248 9.82 46.58 36.84
CA ILE A 248 10.47 46.10 38.06
C ILE A 248 11.66 47.03 38.29
N PRO A 249 11.64 47.91 39.31
CA PRO A 249 12.75 48.83 39.53
C PRO A 249 14.05 48.07 39.76
N ASP A 250 15.12 48.61 39.19
CA ASP A 250 16.48 48.10 38.95
C ASP A 250 17.31 47.72 40.21
N VAL A 251 16.65 47.29 41.30
CA VAL A 251 17.27 47.06 42.63
C VAL A 251 18.04 45.73 42.68
N ILE A 252 18.01 44.91 41.63
CA ILE A 252 18.73 43.63 41.56
C ILE A 252 19.73 43.65 40.38
N PRO A 253 20.99 44.08 40.61
CA PRO A 253 21.98 44.34 39.56
C PRO A 253 22.57 43.08 38.88
N VAL A 254 21.91 41.92 39.02
CA VAL A 254 22.35 40.64 38.44
C VAL A 254 21.51 40.26 37.20
N LEU A 255 20.39 40.93 36.94
CA LEU A 255 19.45 40.56 35.88
C LEU A 255 19.04 41.78 35.02
N GLY A 256 19.98 42.36 34.27
CA GLY A 256 19.74 43.45 33.31
C GLY A 256 18.95 43.04 32.04
N VAL A 257 18.04 42.07 32.15
CA VAL A 257 17.27 41.48 31.03
C VAL A 257 15.76 41.49 31.34
N LEU A 258 15.33 42.08 32.46
CA LEU A 258 13.94 42.02 32.92
C LEU A 258 13.07 43.20 32.44
N ASP A 259 13.68 44.29 31.96
CA ASP A 259 12.97 45.51 31.55
C ASP A 259 12.27 45.40 30.18
N GLU A 260 12.62 44.40 29.36
CA GLU A 260 12.04 44.15 28.03
C GLU A 260 11.18 42.87 28.00
N LEU A 261 10.75 42.38 29.18
CA LEU A 261 10.03 41.12 29.31
C LEU A 261 8.52 41.31 29.13
N ASP A 262 8.02 41.07 27.91
CA ASP A 262 6.58 41.03 27.64
C ASP A 262 5.95 39.72 28.15
N ILE A 263 5.18 39.82 29.24
CA ILE A 263 4.59 38.67 29.93
C ILE A 263 3.45 38.09 29.08
N GLY A 264 3.69 36.91 28.49
CA GLY A 264 2.69 36.19 27.70
C GLY A 264 2.88 36.29 26.19
N HIS A 265 3.87 37.06 25.73
CA HIS A 265 4.25 37.14 24.32
C HIS A 265 4.87 35.83 23.84
N ILE A 266 4.34 35.29 22.74
CA ILE A 266 4.77 34.01 22.16
C ILE A 266 5.10 34.22 20.68
N GLU A 267 6.36 33.97 20.30
CA GLU A 267 6.83 34.05 18.92
C GLU A 267 7.49 32.74 18.48
N PRO A 268 6.72 31.78 17.95
CA PRO A 268 7.25 30.47 17.58
C PRO A 268 8.14 30.51 16.32
N ASP A 269 7.99 31.55 15.48
CA ASP A 269 8.67 31.67 14.18
C ASP A 269 9.94 32.53 14.20
N VAL A 270 10.32 33.08 15.37
CA VAL A 270 11.49 33.95 15.48
C VAL A 270 12.74 33.12 15.77
N VAL A 271 13.62 33.05 14.77
CA VAL A 271 14.91 32.38 14.89
C VAL A 271 15.96 33.39 15.38
N PRO A 272 16.78 33.07 16.40
CA PRO A 272 17.86 33.95 16.86
C PRO A 272 18.82 34.31 15.73
N LYS A 273 19.22 35.59 15.63
CA LYS A 273 20.06 36.10 14.52
C LYS A 273 21.35 35.31 14.30
N ASN A 274 21.96 34.79 15.37
CA ASN A 274 23.16 33.96 15.33
C ASN A 274 22.95 32.64 14.53
N ARG A 275 21.72 32.10 14.52
CA ARG A 275 21.37 30.90 13.74
C ARG A 275 21.15 31.17 12.25
N LEU A 276 21.09 32.43 11.83
CA LEU A 276 20.93 32.85 10.44
C LEU A 276 22.26 33.27 9.79
N GLU A 277 23.38 33.08 10.49
CA GLU A 277 24.70 33.37 9.94
C GLU A 277 25.02 32.44 8.77
N ARG A 278 25.61 33.00 7.69
CA ARG A 278 26.06 32.20 6.56
C ARG A 278 27.19 31.28 7.02
N TYR A 279 27.05 29.97 6.76
CA TYR A 279 28.14 29.02 6.98
C TYR A 279 29.41 29.50 6.26
N ALA A 280 30.53 29.53 7.00
CA ALA A 280 31.82 29.80 6.41
C ALA A 280 32.10 28.78 5.28
N PRO A 281 32.65 29.22 4.12
CA PRO A 281 33.02 28.29 3.08
C PRO A 281 34.00 27.26 3.65
N ARG A 282 33.75 25.97 3.38
CA ARG A 282 34.69 24.91 3.77
C ARG A 282 36.04 25.17 3.06
N PRO A 283 37.16 25.03 3.77
CA PRO A 283 38.49 25.10 3.17
C PRO A 283 38.72 23.97 2.16
#